data_AF-A0A2E2TH66-F1
#
_entry.id   AF-A0A2E2TH66-F1
#
_cell.length_a   1.000
_cell.length_b   1.000
_cell.length_c   1.000
_cell.angle_alpha   90.00
_cell.angle_beta   90.00
_cell.angle_gamma   90.00
#
_symmetry.space_group_name_H-M   'P 1'
#
loop_
_entity.id
_entity.type
_entity.pdbx_description
1 polymer ?
#
loop_
_entity_poly.entity_id
_entity_poly.type
_entity_poly.pdbx_seq_one_letter_code
_entity_poly.pdbx_strand_id
1 'polypeptide(L)'
;MYEAATQPLGLGKIFIESLKLTKFGFKKVFLFVLIAVIVSAGLSSKIIDDHNFFFNSLSLYQFHWMHIFRNFIIALVVCWCYVGIFVQYHSVLQQQKTGVKQTAIHAIKHFFPLFITMFLYFSMLSFGLVVFILPGIFIGVACTLAIAIVATETKNPIKALKRSYQLVVPNWWRALVLPVAPFILLLLIGYLSNTFAKFLFIHGMNNLTMILSIRMIFSAVLGFFFTTWFFSLKVIVLHDFKLRAALKVQQADETITKSDDETVLNFLEQNT
;
A
#
# COMPACT_ATOMS: atom_id res chain seq x y z
N MET A 1 9.65 3.86 -22.01
CA MET A 1 8.83 2.66 -21.72
C MET A 1 9.35 2.06 -20.42
N TYR A 2 8.48 1.59 -19.51
CA TYR A 2 8.96 0.93 -18.30
C TYR A 2 9.20 -0.55 -18.63
N GLU A 3 10.39 -1.05 -18.29
CA GLU A 3 10.76 -2.45 -18.47
C GLU A 3 10.77 -3.11 -17.09
N ALA A 4 9.90 -4.10 -16.90
CA ALA A 4 9.80 -4.79 -15.63
C ALA A 4 11.02 -5.71 -15.43
N ALA A 5 11.50 -5.80 -14.19
CA ALA A 5 12.58 -6.71 -13.87
C ALA A 5 12.20 -8.16 -14.20
N THR A 6 13.14 -8.90 -14.79
CA THR A 6 13.02 -10.32 -15.13
C THR A 6 13.67 -11.22 -14.08
N GLN A 7 14.48 -10.64 -13.18
CA GLN A 7 15.18 -11.33 -12.12
C GLN A 7 14.85 -10.72 -10.75
N PRO A 8 14.99 -11.49 -9.65
CA PRO A 8 14.75 -10.97 -8.31
C PRO A 8 15.68 -9.82 -7.96
N LEU A 9 15.10 -8.76 -7.41
CA LEU A 9 15.77 -7.51 -7.08
C LEU A 9 16.33 -7.51 -5.65
N GLY A 10 17.51 -6.92 -5.46
CA GLY A 10 17.98 -6.54 -4.13
C GLY A 10 17.14 -5.40 -3.54
N LEU A 11 17.14 -5.23 -2.21
CA LEU A 11 16.35 -4.19 -1.55
C LEU A 11 16.60 -2.79 -2.12
N GLY A 12 17.87 -2.38 -2.29
CA GLY A 12 18.19 -1.08 -2.89
C GLY A 12 17.66 -0.92 -4.33
N LYS A 13 17.68 -2.00 -5.13
CA LYS A 13 17.12 -1.99 -6.49
C LYS A 13 15.59 -1.86 -6.46
N ILE A 14 14.89 -2.47 -5.50
CA ILE A 14 13.44 -2.32 -5.32
C ILE A 14 13.08 -0.84 -5.11
N PHE A 15 13.82 -0.12 -4.28
CA PHE A 15 13.61 1.32 -4.07
C PHE A 15 13.81 2.12 -5.37
N ILE A 16 14.92 1.89 -6.07
CA ILE A 16 15.23 2.58 -7.33
C ILE A 16 14.14 2.31 -8.39
N GLU A 17 13.72 1.05 -8.53
CA GLU A 17 12.69 0.64 -9.47
C GLU A 17 11.31 1.21 -9.10
N SER A 18 10.98 1.32 -7.81
CA SER A 18 9.76 2.00 -7.36
C SER A 18 9.74 3.48 -7.75
N LEU A 19 10.87 4.19 -7.60
CA LEU A 19 10.99 5.60 -8.01
C LEU A 19 10.89 5.76 -9.53
N LYS A 20 11.52 4.85 -10.30
CA LYS A 20 11.37 4.81 -11.76
C LYS A 20 9.92 4.58 -12.14
N LEU A 21 9.26 3.57 -11.57
CA LEU A 21 7.85 3.27 -11.85
C LEU A 21 6.96 4.46 -11.48
N THR A 22 7.24 5.16 -10.38
CA THR A 22 6.56 6.41 -10.02
C THR A 22 6.72 7.46 -11.11
N LYS A 23 7.94 7.74 -11.58
CA LYS A 23 8.21 8.72 -12.64
C LYS A 23 7.45 8.39 -13.94
N PHE A 24 7.46 7.13 -14.36
CA PHE A 24 6.78 6.69 -15.59
C PHE A 24 5.25 6.62 -15.45
N GLY A 25 4.76 6.15 -14.31
CA GLY A 25 3.33 5.98 -14.05
C GLY A 25 2.62 7.25 -13.55
N PHE A 26 3.37 8.30 -13.19
CA PHE A 26 2.86 9.50 -12.52
C PHE A 26 1.60 10.07 -13.17
N LYS A 27 1.66 10.34 -14.49
CA LYS A 27 0.53 10.92 -15.24
C LYS A 27 -0.73 10.05 -15.19
N LYS A 28 -0.58 8.72 -15.15
CA LYS A 28 -1.72 7.79 -15.13
C LYS A 28 -2.38 7.71 -13.75
N VAL A 29 -1.61 7.83 -12.67
CA VAL A 29 -2.11 7.75 -11.30
C VAL A 29 -2.52 9.11 -10.73
N PHE A 30 -2.05 10.20 -11.33
CA PHE A 30 -2.19 11.58 -10.85
C PHE A 30 -3.61 11.90 -10.35
N LEU A 31 -4.64 11.62 -11.16
CA LEU A 31 -6.03 11.95 -10.82
C LEU A 31 -6.50 11.21 -9.56
N PHE A 32 -6.22 9.92 -9.45
CA PHE A 32 -6.65 9.13 -8.28
C PHE A 32 -5.91 9.54 -7.01
N VAL A 33 -4.61 9.83 -7.10
CA VAL A 33 -3.83 10.34 -5.97
C VAL A 33 -4.33 11.72 -5.55
N LEU A 34 -4.61 12.61 -6.52
CA LEU A 34 -5.11 13.95 -6.25
C LEU A 34 -6.45 13.91 -5.51
N ILE A 35 -7.40 13.09 -5.99
CA ILE A 35 -8.70 12.90 -5.32
C ILE A 35 -8.49 12.35 -3.91
N ALA A 36 -7.67 11.30 -3.74
CA ALA A 36 -7.40 10.72 -2.43
C ALA A 36 -6.83 11.74 -1.45
N VAL A 37 -5.88 12.58 -1.90
CA VAL A 37 -5.24 13.61 -1.08
C VAL A 37 -6.21 14.74 -0.74
N ILE A 38 -6.97 15.26 -1.69
CA ILE A 38 -7.95 16.33 -1.44
C ILE A 38 -9.02 15.87 -0.44
N VAL A 39 -9.55 14.66 -0.64
CA VAL A 39 -10.58 14.07 0.22
C VAL A 39 -10.02 13.81 1.62
N SER A 40 -8.78 13.34 1.73
CA SER A 40 -8.11 13.12 3.03
C SER A 40 -7.76 14.44 3.72
N ALA A 41 -7.32 15.45 2.96
CA ALA A 41 -6.99 16.77 3.49
C ALA A 41 -8.24 17.43 4.08
N GLY A 42 -9.38 17.38 3.39
CA GLY A 42 -10.66 17.91 3.89
C GLY A 42 -11.10 17.34 5.24
N LEU A 43 -10.54 16.20 5.67
CA LEU A 43 -10.74 15.65 7.01
C LEU A 43 -10.06 16.49 8.10
N SER A 44 -8.85 16.95 7.83
CA SER A 44 -7.95 17.53 8.83
C SER A 44 -8.28 18.97 9.21
N SER A 45 -9.00 19.71 8.35
CA SER A 45 -9.29 21.13 8.57
C SER A 45 -10.24 21.40 9.73
N LYS A 46 -11.16 20.47 10.04
CA LYS A 46 -12.16 20.69 11.12
C LYS A 46 -11.75 20.20 12.50
N ILE A 47 -10.71 19.36 12.61
CA ILE A 47 -10.21 18.90 13.92
C ILE A 47 -9.63 20.07 14.74
N ILE A 48 -9.21 21.14 14.06
CA ILE A 48 -8.60 22.33 14.67
C ILE A 48 -9.64 23.26 15.30
N ASP A 49 -10.86 23.31 14.76
CA ASP A 49 -11.93 24.19 15.27
C ASP A 49 -12.64 23.60 16.51
N ASP A 50 -12.55 22.27 16.72
CA ASP A 50 -13.36 21.54 17.72
C ASP A 50 -12.73 21.38 19.10
N HIS A 51 -11.49 21.82 19.33
CA HIS A 51 -10.88 21.70 20.66
C HIS A 51 -11.65 22.49 21.76
N ASN A 52 -12.42 23.52 21.37
CA ASN A 52 -13.31 24.25 22.26
C ASN A 52 -14.71 23.59 22.41
N PHE A 53 -15.06 22.61 21.56
CA PHE A 53 -16.39 21.99 21.51
C PHE A 53 -16.52 20.77 22.41
N PHE A 54 -15.41 20.09 22.72
CA PHE A 54 -15.37 18.82 23.48
C PHE A 54 -15.95 18.92 24.91
N PHE A 55 -16.11 20.12 25.47
CA PHE A 55 -16.60 20.34 26.83
C PHE A 55 -18.11 20.63 26.97
N ASN A 56 -18.87 20.77 25.87
CA ASN A 56 -20.32 20.97 25.94
C ASN A 56 -21.08 19.64 25.81
N SER A 57 -21.66 19.17 26.91
CA SER A 57 -22.08 17.78 27.15
C SER A 57 -23.35 17.31 26.43
N LEU A 58 -24.20 18.20 25.88
CA LEU A 58 -25.45 17.81 25.22
C LEU A 58 -25.35 17.62 23.70
N SER A 59 -24.32 18.18 23.04
CA SER A 59 -24.13 18.08 21.58
C SER A 59 -23.24 16.91 21.15
N LEU A 60 -22.61 16.19 22.09
CA LEU A 60 -21.61 15.15 21.82
C LEU A 60 -22.15 13.99 20.96
N TYR A 61 -23.33 13.44 21.28
CA TYR A 61 -23.87 12.28 20.56
C TYR A 61 -24.21 12.56 19.09
N GLN A 62 -24.84 13.71 18.80
CA GLN A 62 -25.20 14.07 17.43
C GLN A 62 -23.95 14.39 16.59
N PHE A 63 -22.92 14.95 17.22
CA PHE A 63 -21.67 15.26 16.56
C PHE A 63 -20.89 13.99 16.17
N HIS A 64 -20.75 13.03 17.08
CA HIS A 64 -19.97 11.81 16.84
C HIS A 64 -20.44 11.00 15.63
N TRP A 65 -21.75 10.82 15.44
CA TRP A 65 -22.29 10.09 14.29
C TRP A 65 -21.98 10.77 12.96
N MET A 66 -22.04 12.10 12.90
CA MET A 66 -21.69 12.86 11.70
C MET A 66 -20.20 12.70 11.36
N HIS A 67 -19.30 12.69 12.35
CA HIS A 67 -17.88 12.41 12.13
C HIS A 67 -17.62 11.00 11.64
N ILE A 68 -18.25 10.00 12.27
CA ILE A 68 -18.12 8.60 11.88
C ILE A 68 -18.60 8.41 10.45
N PHE A 69 -19.78 8.95 10.11
CA PHE A 69 -20.34 8.86 8.77
C PHE A 69 -19.46 9.56 7.72
N ARG A 70 -18.97 10.76 8.03
CA ARG A 70 -18.02 11.48 7.17
C ARG A 70 -16.73 10.69 6.93
N ASN A 71 -16.13 10.15 8.00
CA ASN A 71 -14.92 9.32 7.93
C ASN A 71 -15.15 8.07 7.10
N PHE A 72 -16.33 7.47 7.24
CA PHE A 72 -16.73 6.32 6.45
C PHE A 72 -16.79 6.67 4.96
N ILE A 73 -17.48 7.74 4.55
CA ILE A 73 -17.52 8.19 3.15
C ILE A 73 -16.11 8.43 2.60
N ILE A 74 -15.26 9.13 3.36
CA ILE A 74 -13.87 9.38 2.97
C ILE A 74 -13.11 8.07 2.76
N ALA A 75 -13.23 7.13 3.68
CA ALA A 75 -12.61 5.81 3.57
C ALA A 75 -13.08 5.07 2.31
N LEU A 76 -14.37 5.15 1.95
CA LEU A 76 -14.88 4.57 0.71
C LEU A 76 -14.24 5.22 -0.53
N VAL A 77 -14.16 6.55 -0.58
CA VAL A 77 -13.56 7.26 -1.73
C VAL A 77 -12.06 6.97 -1.86
N VAL A 78 -11.33 6.96 -0.75
CA VAL A 78 -9.89 6.65 -0.72
C VAL A 78 -9.65 5.19 -1.12
N CYS A 79 -10.46 4.27 -0.61
CA CYS A 79 -10.42 2.86 -0.99
C CYS A 79 -10.60 2.67 -2.51
N TRP A 80 -11.58 3.34 -3.10
CA TRP A 80 -11.77 3.35 -4.56
C TRP A 80 -10.55 3.91 -5.31
N CYS A 81 -9.99 5.02 -4.84
CA CYS A 81 -8.77 5.61 -5.43
C CYS A 81 -7.59 4.65 -5.37
N TYR A 82 -7.40 3.94 -4.26
CA TYR A 82 -6.31 2.98 -4.07
C TYR A 82 -6.38 1.84 -5.08
N VAL A 83 -7.57 1.33 -5.37
CA VAL A 83 -7.74 0.32 -6.43
C VAL A 83 -7.33 0.90 -7.78
N GLY A 84 -7.78 2.12 -8.09
CA GLY A 84 -7.42 2.81 -9.33
C GLY A 84 -5.90 2.99 -9.49
N ILE A 85 -5.20 3.37 -8.42
CA ILE A 85 -3.73 3.52 -8.41
C ILE A 85 -3.05 2.18 -8.69
N PHE A 86 -3.46 1.10 -8.02
CA PHE A 86 -2.89 -0.24 -8.26
C PHE A 86 -3.08 -0.71 -9.70
N VAL A 87 -4.29 -0.57 -10.24
CA VAL A 87 -4.62 -0.97 -11.62
C VAL A 87 -3.79 -0.19 -12.63
N GLN A 88 -3.62 1.13 -12.43
CA GLN A 88 -2.80 1.95 -13.32
C GLN A 88 -1.31 1.59 -13.24
N TYR A 89 -0.76 1.35 -12.06
CA TYR A 89 0.63 0.91 -11.97
C TYR A 89 0.84 -0.48 -12.57
N HIS A 90 -0.11 -1.39 -12.35
CA HIS A 90 -0.07 -2.70 -12.96
C HIS A 90 -0.14 -2.64 -14.49
N SER A 91 -0.96 -1.74 -15.05
CA SER A 91 -1.01 -1.55 -16.50
C SER A 91 0.27 -0.93 -17.07
N VAL A 92 0.98 -0.10 -16.31
CA VAL A 92 2.32 0.39 -16.70
C VAL A 92 3.33 -0.74 -16.72
N LEU A 93 3.32 -1.62 -15.70
CA LEU A 93 4.19 -2.81 -15.68
C LEU A 93 3.93 -3.75 -16.86
N GLN A 94 2.66 -4.00 -17.17
CA GLN A 94 2.24 -4.89 -18.27
C GLN A 94 2.22 -4.20 -19.63
N GLN A 95 2.61 -2.93 -19.71
CA GLN A 95 2.59 -2.11 -20.93
C GLN A 95 1.21 -2.05 -21.61
N GLN A 96 0.14 -2.20 -20.83
CA GLN A 96 -1.24 -2.16 -21.29
C GLN A 96 -1.73 -0.72 -21.42
N LYS A 97 -2.47 -0.45 -22.51
CA LYS A 97 -3.14 0.82 -22.76
C LYS A 97 -4.47 0.86 -22.00
N THR A 98 -4.43 1.20 -20.71
CA THR A 98 -5.65 1.41 -19.90
C THR A 98 -6.01 2.90 -19.83
N GLY A 99 -7.22 3.26 -20.25
CA GLY A 99 -7.75 4.62 -20.06
C GLY A 99 -8.24 4.86 -18.63
N VAL A 100 -8.23 6.11 -18.17
CA VAL A 100 -8.69 6.51 -16.82
C VAL A 100 -10.13 6.04 -16.54
N LYS A 101 -11.03 6.17 -17.52
CA LYS A 101 -12.43 5.72 -17.42
C LYS A 101 -12.55 4.21 -17.21
N GLN A 102 -11.76 3.42 -17.94
CA GLN A 102 -11.78 1.96 -17.81
C GLN A 102 -11.27 1.54 -16.43
N THR A 103 -10.21 2.21 -15.94
CA THR A 103 -9.69 1.98 -14.59
C THR A 103 -10.67 2.36 -13.51
N ALA A 104 -11.40 3.47 -13.65
CA ALA A 104 -12.45 3.88 -12.71
C ALA A 104 -13.56 2.83 -12.60
N ILE A 105 -14.05 2.30 -13.73
CA ILE A 105 -15.06 1.23 -13.76
C ILE A 105 -14.50 -0.06 -13.14
N HIS A 106 -13.24 -0.39 -13.46
CA HIS A 106 -12.57 -1.55 -12.89
C HIS A 106 -12.41 -1.44 -11.37
N ALA A 107 -12.10 -0.24 -10.87
CA ALA A 107 -11.98 0.05 -9.45
C ALA A 107 -13.31 -0.15 -8.70
N ILE A 108 -14.44 0.29 -9.28
CA ILE A 108 -15.78 0.05 -8.71
C ILE A 108 -16.05 -1.46 -8.59
N LYS A 109 -15.71 -2.25 -9.61
CA LYS A 109 -15.93 -3.71 -9.60
C LYS A 109 -15.10 -4.46 -8.55
N HIS A 110 -13.97 -3.90 -8.12
CA HIS A 110 -13.10 -4.49 -7.09
C HIS A 110 -13.26 -3.82 -5.72
N PHE A 111 -14.10 -2.79 -5.64
CA PHE A 111 -14.33 -2.03 -4.42
C PHE A 111 -14.78 -2.92 -3.26
N PHE A 112 -15.85 -3.70 -3.46
CA PHE A 112 -16.43 -4.53 -2.40
C PHE A 112 -15.49 -5.67 -1.95
N PRO A 113 -14.85 -6.43 -2.86
CA PRO A 113 -13.78 -7.35 -2.48
C PRO A 113 -12.65 -6.71 -1.66
N LEU A 114 -12.21 -5.52 -2.05
CA LEU A 114 -11.10 -4.85 -1.39
C LEU A 114 -11.52 -4.31 -0.02
N PHE A 115 -12.74 -3.81 0.11
CA PHE A 115 -13.32 -3.42 1.39
C PHE A 115 -13.40 -4.61 2.37
N ILE A 116 -13.91 -5.76 1.93
CA ILE A 116 -13.94 -6.99 2.76
C ILE A 116 -12.52 -7.41 3.13
N THR A 117 -11.58 -7.35 2.18
CA THR A 117 -10.17 -7.72 2.43
C THR A 117 -9.54 -6.81 3.47
N MET A 118 -9.78 -5.49 3.40
CA MET A 118 -9.34 -4.54 4.42
C MET A 118 -9.97 -4.85 5.76
N PHE A 119 -11.27 -5.11 5.82
CA PHE A 119 -11.96 -5.45 7.05
C PHE A 119 -11.40 -6.72 7.71
N LEU A 120 -11.20 -7.79 6.95
CA LEU A 120 -10.57 -9.03 7.42
C LEU A 120 -9.13 -8.77 7.88
N TYR A 121 -8.34 -8.04 7.09
CA TYR A 121 -6.97 -7.67 7.43
C TYR A 121 -6.91 -6.91 8.77
N PHE A 122 -7.73 -5.87 8.94
CA PHE A 122 -7.78 -5.11 10.18
C PHE A 122 -8.27 -5.94 11.35
N SER A 123 -9.23 -6.84 11.15
CA SER A 123 -9.72 -7.74 12.20
C SER A 123 -8.62 -8.70 12.67
N MET A 124 -7.89 -9.31 11.73
CA MET A 124 -6.76 -10.20 12.02
C MET A 124 -5.60 -9.46 12.68
N LEU A 125 -5.28 -8.25 12.21
CA LEU A 125 -4.24 -7.40 12.78
C LEU A 125 -4.59 -6.98 14.22
N SER A 126 -5.81 -6.47 14.44
CA SER A 126 -6.28 -6.04 15.76
C SER A 126 -6.33 -7.22 16.73
N PHE A 127 -6.90 -8.36 16.32
CA PHE A 127 -6.90 -9.56 17.15
C PHE A 127 -5.48 -10.03 17.47
N GLY A 128 -4.60 -10.06 16.48
CA GLY A 128 -3.19 -10.39 16.65
C GLY A 128 -2.51 -9.49 17.68
N LEU A 129 -2.65 -8.16 17.55
CA LEU A 129 -2.05 -7.19 18.46
C LEU A 129 -2.61 -7.27 19.89
N VAL A 130 -3.91 -7.56 20.06
CA VAL A 130 -4.56 -7.72 21.38
C VAL A 130 -4.03 -8.97 22.09
N VAL A 131 -3.87 -10.08 21.37
CA VAL A 131 -3.37 -11.31 21.96
C VAL A 131 -1.87 -11.19 22.25
N PHE A 132 -1.06 -10.78 21.25
CA PHE A 132 0.38 -10.51 21.41
C PHE A 132 0.91 -9.58 20.30
N ILE A 133 1.72 -8.57 20.69
CA ILE A 133 2.26 -7.57 19.75
C ILE A 133 3.04 -8.21 18.58
N LEU A 134 3.93 -9.17 18.86
CA LEU A 134 4.78 -9.80 17.83
C LEU A 134 3.97 -10.60 16.79
N PRO A 135 3.06 -11.51 17.17
CA PRO A 135 2.09 -12.13 16.24
C PRO A 135 1.27 -11.13 15.43
N GLY A 136 0.79 -10.05 16.05
CA GLY A 136 0.07 -8.99 15.35
C GLY A 136 0.90 -8.35 14.22
N ILE A 137 2.16 -7.99 14.51
CA ILE A 137 3.09 -7.45 13.51
C ILE A 137 3.34 -8.46 12.39
N PHE A 138 3.57 -9.74 12.72
CA PHE A 138 3.80 -10.78 11.73
C PHE A 138 2.62 -10.92 10.77
N ILE A 139 1.39 -10.98 11.28
CA ILE A 139 0.16 -11.03 10.47
C ILE A 139 0.02 -9.76 9.61
N GLY A 140 0.29 -8.59 10.19
CA GLY A 140 0.27 -7.31 9.47
C GLY A 140 1.19 -7.30 8.25
N VAL A 141 2.42 -7.80 8.42
CA VAL A 141 3.40 -7.93 7.34
C VAL A 141 2.95 -8.98 6.33
N ALA A 142 2.53 -10.17 6.79
CA ALA A 142 2.11 -11.27 5.92
C ALA A 142 0.95 -10.92 4.99
N CYS A 143 0.07 -10.02 5.43
CA CYS A 143 -1.11 -9.60 4.66
C CYS A 143 -0.96 -8.25 3.94
N THR A 144 0.21 -7.60 4.01
CA THR A 144 0.40 -6.24 3.45
C THR A 144 0.18 -6.14 1.93
N LEU A 145 0.40 -7.25 1.20
CA LEU A 145 0.21 -7.36 -0.25
C LEU A 145 -1.19 -7.80 -0.65
N ALA A 146 -2.06 -8.19 0.29
CA ALA A 146 -3.40 -8.69 -0.01
C ALA A 146 -4.22 -7.67 -0.81
N ILE A 147 -4.15 -6.38 -0.46
CA ILE A 147 -4.86 -5.30 -1.17
C ILE A 147 -4.40 -5.22 -2.64
N ALA A 148 -3.10 -5.32 -2.90
CA ALA A 148 -2.56 -5.30 -4.25
C ALA A 148 -3.02 -6.53 -5.05
N ILE A 149 -2.98 -7.71 -4.43
CA ILE A 149 -3.44 -8.97 -5.03
C ILE A 149 -4.94 -8.93 -5.35
N VAL A 150 -5.77 -8.32 -4.51
CA VAL A 150 -7.20 -8.13 -4.83
C VAL A 150 -7.39 -7.24 -6.04
N ALA A 151 -6.61 -6.17 -6.13
CA ALA A 151 -6.71 -5.21 -7.22
C ALA A 151 -6.20 -5.78 -8.56
N THR A 152 -5.28 -6.75 -8.56
CA THR A 152 -4.61 -7.22 -9.78
C THR A 152 -4.84 -8.68 -10.17
N GLU A 153 -5.14 -9.58 -9.22
CA GLU A 153 -5.16 -11.03 -9.47
C GLU A 153 -6.51 -11.69 -9.21
N THR A 154 -7.15 -11.40 -8.07
CA THR A 154 -8.34 -12.15 -7.67
C THR A 154 -9.36 -11.28 -6.93
N LYS A 155 -10.63 -11.46 -7.25
CA LYS A 155 -11.74 -10.80 -6.54
C LYS A 155 -12.11 -11.48 -5.22
N ASN A 156 -11.48 -12.60 -4.86
CA ASN A 156 -11.82 -13.31 -3.64
C ASN A 156 -10.91 -12.86 -2.47
N PRO A 157 -11.46 -12.23 -1.42
CA PRO A 157 -10.69 -11.68 -0.30
C PRO A 157 -9.82 -12.73 0.42
N ILE A 158 -10.37 -13.91 0.68
CA ILE A 158 -9.69 -14.98 1.42
C ILE A 158 -8.55 -15.55 0.58
N LYS A 159 -8.79 -15.79 -0.72
CA LYS A 159 -7.73 -16.23 -1.63
C LYS A 159 -6.62 -15.20 -1.73
N ALA A 160 -6.93 -13.90 -1.73
CA ALA A 160 -5.94 -12.84 -1.76
C ALA A 160 -5.09 -12.79 -0.48
N LEU A 161 -5.69 -12.94 0.71
CA LEU A 161 -4.97 -13.03 1.98
C LEU A 161 -4.05 -14.25 2.03
N LYS A 162 -4.56 -15.42 1.65
CA LYS A 162 -3.77 -16.66 1.57
C LYS A 162 -2.61 -16.51 0.59
N ARG A 163 -2.85 -15.92 -0.58
CA ARG A 163 -1.81 -15.66 -1.59
C ARG A 163 -0.75 -14.67 -1.07
N SER A 164 -1.17 -13.61 -0.39
CA SER A 164 -0.25 -12.66 0.26
C SER A 164 0.64 -13.39 1.25
N TYR A 165 0.06 -14.21 2.14
CA TYR A 165 0.80 -14.99 3.12
C TYR A 165 1.84 -15.90 2.47
N GLN A 166 1.45 -16.65 1.43
CA GLN A 166 2.36 -17.54 0.69
C GLN A 166 3.53 -16.81 0.03
N LEU A 167 3.31 -15.59 -0.47
CA LEU A 167 4.36 -14.78 -1.10
C LEU A 167 5.28 -14.11 -0.07
N VAL A 168 4.71 -13.63 1.03
CA VAL A 168 5.41 -12.82 2.04
C VAL A 168 6.20 -13.68 3.02
N VAL A 169 5.65 -14.77 3.54
CA VAL A 169 6.29 -15.56 4.61
C VAL A 169 7.69 -16.05 4.26
N PRO A 170 7.94 -16.60 3.05
CA PRO A 170 9.29 -17.02 2.67
C PRO A 170 10.28 -15.85 2.52
N ASN A 171 9.78 -14.61 2.45
CA ASN A 171 10.53 -13.38 2.21
C ASN A 171 10.28 -12.33 3.30
N TRP A 172 9.90 -12.74 4.52
CA TRP A 172 9.31 -11.85 5.52
C TRP A 172 10.21 -10.67 5.91
N TRP A 173 11.53 -10.89 6.03
CA TRP A 173 12.52 -9.82 6.28
C TRP A 173 12.51 -8.74 5.21
N ARG A 174 12.30 -9.12 3.95
CA ARG A 174 12.19 -8.16 2.84
C ARG A 174 10.83 -7.48 2.83
N ALA A 175 9.79 -8.22 3.19
CA ALA A 175 8.43 -7.67 3.28
C ALA A 175 8.29 -6.64 4.40
N LEU A 176 9.10 -6.72 5.47
CA LEU A 176 9.15 -5.70 6.53
C LEU A 176 9.47 -4.30 6.01
N VAL A 177 10.14 -4.18 4.86
CA VAL A 177 10.39 -2.89 4.21
C VAL A 177 9.09 -2.19 3.84
N LEU A 178 8.04 -2.94 3.50
CA LEU A 178 6.75 -2.37 3.09
C LEU A 178 6.05 -1.57 4.17
N PRO A 179 6.00 -1.99 5.45
CA PRO A 179 5.50 -1.12 6.53
C PRO A 179 6.56 -0.19 7.11
N VAL A 180 7.83 -0.60 7.20
CA VAL A 180 8.87 0.19 7.88
C VAL A 180 9.25 1.44 7.08
N ALA A 181 9.52 1.30 5.78
CA ALA A 181 9.93 2.42 4.94
C ALA A 181 8.88 3.56 4.87
N PRO A 182 7.58 3.29 4.62
CA PRO A 182 6.58 4.34 4.65
C PRO A 182 6.37 4.92 6.05
N PHE A 183 6.51 4.12 7.11
CA PHE A 183 6.37 4.61 8.47
C PHE A 183 7.45 5.63 8.81
N ILE A 184 8.72 5.32 8.50
CA ILE A 184 9.84 6.27 8.68
C ILE A 184 9.61 7.54 7.86
N LEU A 185 9.17 7.41 6.61
CA LEU A 185 8.95 8.56 5.73
C LEU A 185 7.75 9.41 6.20
N LEU A 186 6.70 8.80 6.75
CA LEU A 186 5.59 9.53 7.38
C LEU A 186 6.04 10.32 8.61
N LEU A 187 6.90 9.72 9.46
CA LEU A 187 7.49 10.43 10.59
C LEU A 187 8.32 11.63 10.12
N LEU A 188 9.12 11.45 9.06
CA LEU A 188 9.90 12.54 8.45
C LEU A 188 9.00 13.65 7.91
N ILE A 189 7.94 13.32 7.17
CA ILE A 189 6.96 14.29 6.64
C ILE A 189 6.31 15.07 7.78
N GLY A 190 5.88 14.38 8.85
CA GLY A 190 5.30 15.02 10.03
C GLY A 190 6.28 15.96 10.73
N TYR A 191 7.53 15.52 10.91
CA TYR A 191 8.59 16.35 11.49
C TYR A 191 8.89 17.60 10.66
N LEU A 192 9.06 17.44 9.34
CA LEU A 192 9.31 18.56 8.42
C LEU A 192 8.14 19.55 8.39
N SER A 193 6.91 19.04 8.34
CA SER A 193 5.69 19.86 8.37
C SER A 193 5.58 20.68 9.66
N ASN A 194 5.87 20.08 10.81
CA ASN A 194 5.88 20.79 12.10
C ASN A 194 7.01 21.82 12.20
N THR A 195 8.21 21.49 11.70
CA THR A 195 9.36 22.41 11.69
C THR A 195 9.08 23.61 10.78
N PHE A 196 8.49 23.37 9.61
CA PHE A 196 8.08 24.44 8.69
C PHE A 196 7.04 25.38 9.31
N ALA A 197 6.05 24.85 10.03
CA ALA A 197 5.07 25.68 10.75
C ALA A 197 5.73 26.57 11.82
N LYS A 198 6.69 26.04 12.60
CA LYS A 198 7.46 26.82 13.57
C LYS A 198 8.29 27.91 12.90
N PHE A 199 8.90 27.61 11.75
CA PHE A 199 9.64 28.58 10.97
C PHE A 199 8.76 29.77 10.56
N LEU A 200 7.55 29.51 10.04
CA LEU A 200 6.60 30.57 9.67
C LEU A 200 6.20 31.46 10.88
N PHE A 201 5.96 30.83 12.03
CA PHE A 201 5.64 31.54 13.28
C PHE A 201 6.77 32.49 13.71
N ILE A 202 8.02 32.04 13.64
CA ILE A 202 9.19 32.87 13.99
C ILE A 202 9.37 34.05 13.02
N HIS A 203 8.99 33.89 11.75
CA HIS A 203 9.12 34.94 10.72
C HIS A 203 7.94 35.93 10.69
N GLY A 204 7.24 36.10 11.81
CA GLY A 204 6.23 37.14 11.98
C GLY A 204 4.83 36.78 11.49
N MET A 205 4.59 35.53 11.06
CA MET A 205 3.22 35.06 10.89
C MET A 205 2.58 34.83 12.26
N ASN A 206 1.82 35.81 12.73
CA ASN A 206 1.14 35.78 14.03
C ASN A 206 -0.30 35.20 13.94
N ASN A 207 -0.84 35.01 12.74
CA ASN A 207 -2.14 34.36 12.55
C ASN A 207 -2.01 32.82 12.55
N LEU A 208 -2.40 32.20 13.66
CA LEU A 208 -2.35 30.74 13.85
C LEU A 208 -3.13 29.99 12.76
N THR A 209 -4.32 30.45 12.41
CA THR A 209 -5.16 29.82 11.37
C THR A 209 -4.43 29.79 10.04
N MET A 210 -3.79 30.89 9.65
CA MET A 210 -3.01 30.97 8.41
C MET A 210 -1.82 30.00 8.42
N ILE A 211 -1.07 29.91 9.53
CA ILE A 211 0.04 28.95 9.68
C ILE A 211 -0.46 27.51 9.53
N LEU A 212 -1.59 27.18 10.16
CA LEU A 212 -2.15 25.83 10.11
C LEU A 212 -2.65 25.48 8.71
N SER A 213 -3.25 26.43 7.98
CA SER A 213 -3.64 26.24 6.58
C SER A 213 -2.43 25.99 5.68
N ILE A 214 -1.35 26.77 5.83
CA ILE A 214 -0.11 26.57 5.05
C ILE A 214 0.52 25.21 5.36
N ARG A 215 0.59 24.84 6.66
CA ARG A 215 1.09 23.52 7.09
C ARG A 215 0.28 22.38 6.45
N MET A 216 -1.04 22.52 6.40
CA MET A 216 -1.94 21.53 5.81
C MET A 216 -1.69 21.36 4.31
N ILE A 217 -1.55 22.47 3.57
CA ILE A 217 -1.21 22.45 2.13
C ILE A 217 0.15 21.79 1.92
N PHE A 218 1.16 22.19 2.70
CA PHE A 218 2.50 21.62 2.63
C PHE A 218 2.49 20.10 2.89
N SER A 219 1.78 19.65 3.94
CA SER A 219 1.61 18.24 4.25
C SER A 219 0.86 17.48 3.16
N ALA A 220 -0.15 18.09 2.52
CA ALA A 220 -0.89 17.48 1.42
C ALA A 220 0.00 17.27 0.18
N VAL A 221 0.86 18.25 -0.14
CA VAL A 221 1.85 18.14 -1.23
C VAL A 221 2.84 17.01 -0.96
N LEU A 222 3.40 16.94 0.26
CA LEU A 222 4.30 15.84 0.64
C LEU A 222 3.58 14.48 0.61
N GLY A 223 2.36 14.41 1.15
CA GLY A 223 1.51 13.23 1.15
C GLY A 223 1.16 12.73 -0.25
N PHE A 224 1.01 13.64 -1.22
CA PHE A 224 0.76 13.32 -2.62
C PHE A 224 1.92 12.54 -3.27
N PHE A 225 3.15 13.05 -3.15
CA PHE A 225 4.33 12.35 -3.67
C PHE A 225 4.59 11.04 -2.93
N PHE A 226 4.42 11.07 -1.61
CA PHE A 226 4.55 9.89 -0.75
C PHE A 226 3.61 8.77 -1.16
N THR A 227 2.31 9.07 -1.30
CA THR A 227 1.30 8.08 -1.69
C THR A 227 1.64 7.47 -3.04
N THR A 228 2.03 8.31 -4.00
CA THR A 228 2.41 7.87 -5.34
C THR A 228 3.59 6.88 -5.30
N TRP A 229 4.65 7.21 -4.55
CA TRP A 229 5.80 6.34 -4.36
C TRP A 229 5.47 5.05 -3.57
N PHE A 230 4.66 5.15 -2.53
CA PHE A 230 4.32 3.99 -1.70
C PHE A 230 3.57 2.90 -2.48
N PHE A 231 2.63 3.29 -3.35
CA PHE A 231 1.90 2.32 -4.17
C PHE A 231 2.80 1.69 -5.25
N SER A 232 3.71 2.45 -5.86
CA SER A 232 4.67 1.88 -6.80
C SER A 232 5.61 0.88 -6.11
N LEU A 233 6.04 1.18 -4.88
CA LEU A 233 6.84 0.28 -4.05
C LEU A 233 6.11 -1.05 -3.81
N LYS A 234 4.83 -1.02 -3.40
CA LYS A 234 4.02 -2.23 -3.22
C LYS A 234 3.91 -3.06 -4.50
N VAL A 235 3.73 -2.40 -5.64
CA VAL A 235 3.62 -3.07 -6.94
C VAL A 235 4.94 -3.75 -7.34
N ILE A 236 6.09 -3.07 -7.15
CA ILE A 236 7.40 -3.66 -7.43
C ILE A 236 7.72 -4.81 -6.47
N VAL A 237 7.42 -4.69 -5.17
CA VAL A 237 7.64 -5.78 -4.21
C VAL A 237 6.76 -6.98 -4.53
N LEU A 238 5.49 -6.77 -4.90
CA LEU A 238 4.61 -7.84 -5.36
C LEU A 238 5.20 -8.56 -6.58
N HIS A 239 5.71 -7.81 -7.56
CA HIS A 239 6.36 -8.38 -8.74
C HIS A 239 7.62 -9.17 -8.37
N ASP A 240 8.51 -8.61 -7.54
CA ASP A 240 9.71 -9.30 -7.05
C ASP A 240 9.38 -10.62 -6.34
N PHE A 241 8.37 -10.64 -5.47
CA PHE A 241 7.98 -11.84 -4.74
C PHE A 241 7.41 -12.91 -5.67
N LYS A 242 6.71 -12.52 -6.74
CA LYS A 242 6.27 -13.47 -7.77
C LYS A 242 7.45 -14.08 -8.53
N LEU A 243 8.44 -13.28 -8.91
CA LEU A 243 9.65 -13.80 -9.58
C LEU A 243 10.38 -14.81 -8.70
N ARG A 244 10.53 -14.51 -7.40
CA ARG A 244 11.14 -15.43 -6.43
C ARG A 244 10.35 -16.72 -6.26
N ALA A 245 9.03 -16.62 -6.22
CA ALA A 245 8.18 -17.80 -6.12
C ALA A 245 8.31 -18.68 -7.37
N ALA A 246 8.36 -18.09 -8.57
CA ALA A 246 8.53 -18.82 -9.83
C ALA A 246 9.89 -19.53 -9.91
N LEU A 247 10.98 -18.87 -9.52
CA LEU A 247 12.32 -19.48 -9.50
C LEU A 247 12.41 -20.67 -8.56
N LYS A 248 11.75 -20.62 -7.40
CA LYS A 248 11.71 -21.76 -6.47
C LYS A 248 11.00 -22.98 -7.07
N VAL A 249 9.95 -22.77 -7.86
CA VAL A 249 9.25 -23.85 -8.56
C VAL A 249 10.16 -24.45 -9.63
N GLN A 250 10.80 -23.62 -10.46
CA GLN A 250 11.74 -24.08 -11.48
C GLN A 250 12.91 -24.88 -10.89
N GLN A 251 13.50 -24.42 -9.79
CA GLN A 251 14.57 -25.13 -9.10
C GLN A 251 14.11 -26.47 -8.51
N ALA A 252 12.86 -26.56 -8.02
CA ALA A 252 12.31 -27.81 -7.53
C ALA A 252 12.11 -28.81 -8.66
N ASP A 253 11.58 -28.37 -9.81
CA ASP A 253 11.38 -29.22 -10.99
C ASP A 253 12.72 -29.76 -11.53
N GLU A 254 13.75 -28.90 -11.63
CA GLU A 254 15.11 -29.32 -12.03
C GLU A 254 15.74 -30.33 -11.08
N THR A 255 15.44 -30.23 -9.77
CA THR A 255 15.95 -31.17 -8.76
C THR A 255 15.28 -32.54 -8.88
N ILE A 256 13.97 -32.56 -9.18
CA ILE A 256 13.21 -33.81 -9.40
C ILE A 256 13.72 -34.51 -10.66
N THR A 257 13.88 -33.78 -11.77
CA THR A 257 14.36 -34.38 -13.04
C THR A 257 15.76 -34.98 -12.89
N LYS A 258 16.69 -34.29 -12.21
CA LYS A 258 18.04 -34.84 -11.96
C LYS A 258 18.03 -36.08 -11.06
N SER A 259 17.16 -36.10 -10.04
CA SER A 259 17.01 -37.26 -9.15
C SER A 259 16.46 -38.47 -9.91
N ASP A 260 15.52 -38.27 -10.83
CA ASP A 260 14.96 -39.34 -11.65
C ASP A 260 16.02 -39.89 -12.63
N ASP A 261 16.80 -39.02 -13.26
CA ASP A 261 17.89 -39.41 -14.17
C ASP A 261 18.99 -40.21 -13.43
N GLU A 262 19.43 -39.76 -12.26
CA GLU A 262 20.40 -40.50 -11.43
C GLU A 262 19.86 -41.86 -10.95
N THR A 263 18.57 -41.93 -10.62
CA THR A 263 17.93 -43.20 -10.22
C THR A 263 17.88 -44.19 -11.39
N VAL A 264 17.57 -43.70 -12.61
CA VAL A 264 17.59 -44.51 -13.83
C VAL A 264 19.01 -44.98 -14.16
N LEU A 265 20.00 -44.10 -14.06
CA LEU A 265 21.41 -44.45 -14.31
C LEU A 265 21.93 -45.49 -13.32
N ASN A 266 21.68 -45.31 -12.02
CA ASN A 266 22.08 -46.29 -10.99
C ASN A 266 21.39 -47.65 -11.19
N PHE A 267 20.13 -47.67 -11.63
CA PHE A 267 19.43 -48.91 -11.97
C PHE A 267 20.05 -49.61 -13.18
N LEU A 268 20.51 -48.86 -14.19
CA LEU A 268 21.19 -49.44 -15.35
C LEU A 268 22.57 -50.01 -14.98
N GLU A 269 23.35 -49.32 -14.13
CA GLU A 269 24.66 -49.80 -13.67
C GLU A 269 24.59 -51.08 -12.82
N GLN A 270 23.52 -51.29 -12.05
CA GLN A 270 23.35 -52.50 -11.24
C GLN A 270 22.96 -53.74 -12.04
N ASN A 271 22.47 -53.57 -13.29
CA ASN A 271 21.96 -54.66 -14.13
C ASN A 271 22.89 -55.02 -15.31
N THR A 272 24.07 -54.41 -15.38
CA THR A 272 25.15 -54.72 -16.35
C THR A 272 26.31 -55.41 -15.67
#